data_AF-J1STK2-F1
#
_entry.id   AF-J1STK2-F1
#
_cell.length_a   1.000
_cell.length_b   1.000
_cell.length_c   1.000
_cell.angle_alpha   90.00
_cell.angle_beta   90.00
_cell.angle_gamma   90.00
#
_symmetry.space_group_name_H-M   'P 1'
#
loop_
_entity.id
_entity.type
_entity.pdbx_description
1 polymer ?
#
loop_
_entity_poly.entity_id
_entity_poly.type
_entity_poly.pdbx_seq_one_letter_code
_entity_poly.pdbx_strand_id
1 'polypeptide(L)'
;MTDLFKEPEDATPLEPQEREGLLQTWITHRRDLNEAEQENIVEGAAWARGRRRVSLERMLSEDFMRTLHKRMFGDVWEWAGTFRTTERNIGVQAYR
;
A
#
# COMPACT_ATOMS: atom_id res chain seq x y z
N MET A 1 -24.02 8.14 -5.66
CA MET A 1 -22.74 7.52 -6.02
C MET A 1 -21.78 7.80 -4.89
N THR A 2 -21.31 6.78 -4.19
CA THR A 2 -20.30 6.93 -3.14
C THR A 2 -18.97 7.17 -3.82
N ASP A 3 -18.30 8.28 -3.50
CA ASP A 3 -16.97 8.58 -4.03
C ASP A 3 -15.98 7.50 -3.57
N LEU A 4 -15.34 6.83 -4.53
CA LEU A 4 -14.34 5.77 -4.33
C LEU A 4 -13.22 6.25 -3.40
N PHE A 5 -12.82 7.51 -3.50
CA PHE A 5 -11.72 8.09 -2.74
C PHE A 5 -12.19 8.93 -1.54
N LYS A 6 -13.47 8.83 -1.17
CA LYS A 6 -13.94 9.43 0.07
C LYS A 6 -13.35 8.65 1.24
N GLU A 7 -12.51 9.33 2.01
CA GLU A 7 -11.88 8.80 3.23
C GLU A 7 -12.60 9.32 4.49
N PRO A 8 -12.41 8.68 5.65
CA PRO A 8 -12.65 9.28 6.97
C PRO A 8 -11.92 10.63 7.14
N GLU A 9 -12.40 11.51 8.01
CA GLU A 9 -11.79 12.84 8.21
C GLU A 9 -10.35 12.80 8.76
N ASP A 10 -9.99 11.72 9.46
CA ASP A 10 -8.68 11.50 10.07
C ASP A 10 -7.70 10.73 9.16
N ALA A 11 -8.13 10.35 7.95
CA ALA A 11 -7.27 9.69 6.99
C ALA A 11 -6.26 10.66 6.34
N THR A 12 -5.11 10.12 5.95
CA THR A 12 -4.21 10.85 5.04
C THR A 12 -4.76 10.74 3.62
N PRO A 13 -5.22 11.84 3.00
CA PRO A 13 -5.79 11.76 1.67
C PRO A 13 -4.71 11.42 0.64
N LEU A 14 -5.07 10.62 -0.36
CA LEU A 14 -4.24 10.39 -1.53
C LEU A 14 -4.25 11.62 -2.44
N GLU A 15 -3.07 11.97 -2.96
CA GLU A 15 -2.92 12.97 -4.01
C GLU A 15 -3.45 12.44 -5.35
N PRO A 16 -3.86 13.32 -6.29
CA PRO A 16 -4.43 12.89 -7.57
C PRO A 16 -3.57 11.87 -8.33
N GLN A 17 -2.24 12.06 -8.38
CA GLN A 17 -1.33 11.15 -9.09
C GLN A 17 -1.26 9.76 -8.44
N GLU A 18 -1.48 9.69 -7.12
CA GLU A 18 -1.46 8.43 -6.40
C GLU A 18 -2.76 7.64 -6.65
N ARG A 19 -3.87 8.35 -6.85
CA ARG A 19 -5.17 7.77 -7.24
C ARG A 19 -5.12 7.23 -8.67
N GLU A 20 -4.39 7.90 -9.57
CA GLU A 20 -4.17 7.43 -10.95
C GLU A 20 -3.40 6.10 -11.01
N GLY A 21 -2.61 5.79 -9.97
CA GLY A 21 -1.89 4.52 -9.85
C GLY A 21 -2.76 3.31 -9.52
N LEU A 22 -4.08 3.44 -9.48
CA LEU A 22 -4.99 2.31 -9.25
C LEU A 22 -5.01 1.39 -10.49
N LEU A 23 -4.56 0.15 -10.32
CA LEU A 23 -4.38 -0.79 -11.43
C LEU A 23 -5.67 -1.46 -11.89
N GLN A 24 -6.60 -1.71 -10.96
CA GLN A 24 -7.74 -2.56 -11.21
C GLN A 24 -8.97 -1.76 -11.68
N THR A 25 -9.31 -1.92 -12.96
CA THR A 25 -10.38 -1.13 -13.62
C THR A 25 -11.80 -1.47 -13.17
N TRP A 26 -11.99 -2.56 -12.41
CA TRP A 26 -13.31 -3.00 -11.93
C TRP A 26 -13.70 -2.36 -10.59
N ILE A 27 -12.75 -1.74 -9.88
CA ILE A 27 -12.98 -1.08 -8.61
C ILE A 27 -13.80 0.19 -8.85
N THR A 28 -15.03 0.22 -8.34
CA THR A 28 -15.96 1.35 -8.53
C THR A 28 -16.42 1.96 -7.22
N HIS A 29 -16.36 1.19 -6.13
CA HIS A 29 -16.73 1.60 -4.78
C HIS A 29 -15.57 1.38 -3.81
N ARG A 30 -15.53 2.16 -2.72
CA ARG A 30 -14.54 1.99 -1.65
C ARG A 30 -14.46 0.55 -1.12
N ARG A 31 -15.60 -0.14 -1.01
CA ARG A 31 -15.62 -1.55 -0.53
C ARG A 31 -14.83 -2.48 -1.45
N ASP A 32 -14.89 -2.23 -2.77
CA ASP A 32 -14.23 -3.04 -3.80
C ASP A 32 -12.70 -2.86 -3.64
N LEU A 33 -12.27 -1.61 -3.42
CA LEU A 33 -10.88 -1.28 -3.11
C LEU A 33 -10.41 -1.94 -1.82
N ASN A 34 -11.17 -1.82 -0.74
CA ASN A 34 -10.83 -2.42 0.55
C ASN A 34 -10.70 -3.94 0.46
N GLU A 35 -11.58 -4.60 -0.30
CA GLU A 35 -11.54 -6.05 -0.51
C GLU A 35 -10.27 -6.47 -1.28
N ALA A 36 -9.99 -5.80 -2.40
CA ALA A 36 -8.79 -6.06 -3.20
C ALA A 36 -7.49 -5.85 -2.39
N GLU A 37 -7.40 -4.77 -1.61
CA GLU A 37 -6.28 -4.51 -0.70
C GLU A 37 -6.17 -5.58 0.38
N GLN A 38 -7.29 -5.97 1.01
CA GLN A 38 -7.32 -6.95 2.08
C GLN A 38 -6.84 -8.34 1.61
N GLU A 39 -7.21 -8.77 0.41
CA GLU A 39 -6.73 -10.02 -0.18
C GLU A 39 -5.20 -10.00 -0.37
N ASN A 40 -4.68 -8.92 -0.94
CA ASN A 40 -3.24 -8.75 -1.16
C ASN A 40 -2.47 -8.69 0.18
N ILE A 41 -3.01 -8.00 1.19
CA ILE A 41 -2.44 -7.94 2.54
C ILE A 41 -2.32 -9.33 3.17
N VAL A 42 -3.35 -10.18 3.01
CA VAL A 42 -3.32 -11.56 3.52
C VAL A 42 -2.18 -12.36 2.88
N GLU A 43 -2.02 -12.26 1.56
CA GLU A 43 -0.94 -12.91 0.81
C GLU A 43 0.45 -12.39 1.20
N GLY A 44 0.62 -11.07 1.29
CA GLY A 44 1.86 -10.44 1.75
C GLY A 44 2.24 -10.86 3.16
N ALA A 45 1.26 -10.94 4.06
CA ALA A 45 1.47 -11.38 5.43
C ALA A 45 1.79 -12.88 5.53
N ALA A 46 1.15 -13.73 4.73
CA ALA A 46 1.48 -15.15 4.63
C ALA A 46 2.91 -15.37 4.15
N TRP A 47 3.33 -14.63 3.12
CA TRP A 47 4.71 -14.63 2.63
C TRP A 47 5.70 -14.21 3.71
N ALA A 48 5.43 -13.12 4.44
CA ALA A 48 6.33 -12.63 5.48
C ALA A 48 6.48 -13.67 6.61
N ARG A 49 5.38 -14.27 7.06
CA ARG A 49 5.37 -15.29 8.12
C ARG A 49 6.03 -16.61 7.71
N GLY A 50 5.98 -16.96 6.42
CA GLY A 50 6.64 -18.16 5.88
C GLY A 50 8.17 -18.11 6.01
N ARG A 51 8.76 -16.93 6.22
CA ARG A 51 10.20 -16.68 6.22
C ARG A 51 10.86 -16.81 7.60
N ARG A 52 10.52 -17.86 8.36
CA ARG A 52 10.98 -18.13 9.75
C ARG A 52 12.49 -18.09 10.00
N ARG A 53 13.33 -18.13 8.97
CA ARG A 53 14.80 -18.10 9.06
C ARG A 53 15.43 -16.75 8.70
N VAL A 54 14.63 -15.74 8.40
CA VAL A 54 15.13 -14.39 8.11
C VAL A 54 15.44 -13.70 9.45
N SER A 55 16.64 -13.13 9.58
CA SER A 55 17.02 -12.37 10.77
C SER A 55 16.18 -11.11 10.92
N LEU A 56 16.05 -10.62 12.16
CA LEU A 56 15.34 -9.37 12.43
C LEU A 56 15.93 -8.19 11.62
N GLU A 57 17.26 -8.11 11.54
CA GLU A 57 17.97 -7.10 10.75
C GLU A 57 17.56 -7.12 9.28
N ARG A 58 17.42 -8.32 8.70
CA ARG A 58 16.98 -8.46 7.32
C ARG A 58 15.49 -8.15 7.18
N MET A 59 14.65 -8.50 8.15
CA MET A 59 13.23 -8.12 8.15
C MET A 59 13.04 -6.60 8.20
N LEU A 60 13.89 -5.89 8.94
CA LEU A 60 13.85 -4.44 9.09
C LEU A 60 14.67 -3.68 8.03
N SER A 61 15.21 -4.39 7.04
CA SER A 61 15.91 -3.77 5.93
C SER A 61 14.95 -3.09 4.95
N GLU A 62 15.42 -2.04 4.29
CA GLU A 62 14.66 -1.35 3.24
C GLU A 62 14.15 -2.33 2.17
N ASP A 63 15.04 -3.19 1.65
CA ASP A 63 14.71 -4.16 0.60
C ASP A 63 13.54 -5.08 1.02
N PHE A 64 13.57 -5.58 2.26
CA PHE A 64 12.50 -6.42 2.76
C PHE A 64 11.19 -5.64 2.92
N MET A 65 11.24 -4.44 3.49
CA MET A 65 10.04 -3.61 3.72
C MET A 65 9.39 -3.19 2.40
N ARG A 66 10.19 -2.81 1.40
CA ARG A 66 9.70 -2.48 0.05
C ARG A 66 9.12 -3.70 -0.65
N THR A 67 9.77 -4.87 -0.52
CA THR A 67 9.25 -6.13 -1.05
C THR A 67 7.94 -6.53 -0.38
N LEU A 68 7.83 -6.39 0.94
CA LEU A 68 6.62 -6.66 1.70
C LEU A 68 5.48 -5.74 1.23
N HIS A 69 5.74 -4.44 1.15
CA HIS A 69 4.77 -3.47 0.67
C HIS A 69 4.31 -3.78 -0.75
N LYS A 70 5.23 -4.12 -1.67
CA LYS A 70 4.89 -4.54 -3.02
C LYS A 70 4.01 -5.79 -3.04
N ARG A 71 4.24 -6.75 -2.14
CA ARG A 71 3.39 -7.94 -2.04
C ARG A 71 2.01 -7.66 -1.45
N MET A 72 1.90 -6.69 -0.55
CA MET A 72 0.63 -6.33 0.08
C MET A 72 -0.26 -5.44 -0.77
N PHE A 73 0.30 -4.75 -1.78
CA PHE A 73 -0.42 -3.72 -2.54
C PHE A 73 -0.14 -3.73 -4.04
N GLY A 74 0.76 -4.58 -4.54
CA GLY A 74 1.27 -4.49 -5.91
C GLY A 74 0.31 -4.89 -7.01
N ASP A 75 -0.78 -5.61 -6.68
CA ASP A 75 -1.84 -5.88 -7.65
C ASP A 75 -2.92 -4.78 -7.62
N VAL A 76 -2.89 -3.88 -6.62
CA VAL A 76 -3.84 -2.77 -6.47
C VAL A 76 -3.23 -1.44 -6.93
N TRP A 77 -1.99 -1.16 -6.53
CA TRP A 77 -1.34 0.13 -6.67
C TRP A 77 -0.02 0.02 -7.43
N GLU A 78 0.15 0.83 -8.47
CA GLU A 78 1.37 0.90 -9.29
C GLU A 78 2.60 1.28 -8.46
N TRP A 79 2.44 2.18 -7.49
CA TRP A 79 3.51 2.69 -6.64
C TRP A 79 3.91 1.75 -5.50
N ALA A 80 3.31 0.55 -5.41
CA ALA A 80 3.60 -0.37 -4.32
C ALA A 80 5.09 -0.79 -4.26
N GLY A 81 5.72 -0.58 -3.11
CA GLY A 81 7.14 -0.86 -2.89
C GLY A 81 8.07 0.28 -3.32
N THR A 82 7.51 1.44 -3.66
CA THR A 82 8.27 2.68 -3.89
C THR A 82 8.11 3.62 -2.70
N PHE A 83 9.08 4.52 -2.50
CA PHE A 83 8.93 5.59 -1.52
C PHE A 83 8.00 6.66 -2.06
N ARG A 84 7.16 7.21 -1.17
CA ARG A 84 6.38 8.40 -1.52
C ARG A 84 7.30 9.57 -1.82
N THR A 85 6.91 10.35 -2.81
CA THR A 85 7.52 11.63 -3.20
C THR A 85 6.63 12.82 -2.79
N THR A 86 5.44 12.54 -2.27
CA THR A 86 4.45 13.50 -1.80
C THR A 86 4.55 13.68 -0.29
N GLU A 87 4.39 14.91 0.19
CA GLU A 87 4.35 15.20 1.63
C GLU A 87 3.04 14.70 2.25
N ARG A 88 3.10 14.25 3.51
CA ARG A 88 1.93 13.80 4.27
C ARG A 88 1.74 14.66 5.51
N ASN A 89 0.49 14.78 5.94
CA ASN A 89 0.12 15.48 7.18
C ASN A 89 0.65 14.77 8.45
N ILE A 90 0.95 13.47 8.37
CA ILE A 90 1.49 12.65 9.47
C ILE A 90 2.80 11.99 9.04
N GLY A 91 3.82 12.08 9.89
CA GLY A 91 5.09 11.37 9.72
C GLY A 91 6.29 12.28 9.45
N VAL A 92 7.28 11.73 8.72
CA VAL A 92 8.52 12.42 8.35
C VAL A 92 8.40 13.12 6.98
N GLN A 93 9.43 13.82 6.50
CA GLN A 93 9.42 14.39 5.14
C GLN A 93 9.39 13.29 4.06
N ALA A 94 8.88 13.63 2.88
CA ALA A 94 8.90 12.73 1.73
C ALA A 94 10.34 12.41 1.29
N TYR A 95 10.53 11.24 0.67
CA TYR A 95 11.83 10.88 0.13
C TYR A 95 12.19 11.80 -1.05
N ARG A 96 13.45 12.22 -1.12
CA ARG A 96 13.99 13.10 -2.17
C ARG A 96 15.04 12.38 -2.99
#